data_AF-A0A7W8T161-F1
#
_entry.id   AF-A0A7W8T161-F1
#
_cell.length_a   1.000
_cell.length_b   1.000
_cell.length_c   1.000
_cell.angle_alpha   90.00
_cell.angle_beta   90.00
_cell.angle_gamma   90.00
#
_symmetry.space_group_name_H-M   'P 1'
#
loop_
_entity.id
_entity.type
_entity.pdbx_description
1 polymer ?
#
loop_
_entity_poly.entity_id
_entity_poly.type
_entity_poly.pdbx_seq_one_letter_code
_entity_poly.pdbx_strand_id
1 'polypeptide(L)'
;MTDAQRDMAFRILTTAMAILRDDEPFDPAHTIFGRILAADPLRGKVGGTEYSFVNPAFPRTDIIVFVIPDPLDPSTDRTKVKQVATHFTIRFNPLLTDISRSTLEDLLQVDIGYWVDGNGERWPGNDMGTTPPQIRLHGYRYRASNLPTSRFPVDVEFAFGDPDPKDPAPDEPKTPVLMDVLLKRGYSALKRQHRE
;
A
#
# COMPACT_ATOMS: atom_id res chain seq x y z
N MET A 1 -8.13 -2.31 -19.68
CA MET A 1 -7.31 -3.26 -18.88
C MET A 1 -7.61 -4.68 -19.34
N THR A 2 -6.64 -5.61 -19.29
CA THR A 2 -6.89 -7.05 -19.55
C THR A 2 -7.23 -7.80 -18.26
N ASP A 3 -7.94 -8.93 -18.35
CA ASP A 3 -8.24 -9.75 -17.16
C ASP A 3 -6.97 -10.26 -16.46
N ALA A 4 -5.94 -10.64 -17.23
CA ALA A 4 -4.65 -11.04 -16.70
C ALA A 4 -3.95 -9.93 -15.90
N GLN A 5 -4.09 -8.66 -16.33
CA GLN A 5 -3.59 -7.53 -15.55
C GLN A 5 -4.40 -7.35 -14.27
N ARG A 6 -5.75 -7.42 -14.34
CA ARG A 6 -6.61 -7.33 -13.14
C ARG A 6 -6.21 -8.39 -12.12
N ASP A 7 -6.07 -9.64 -12.55
CA ASP A 7 -5.69 -10.77 -11.69
C ASP A 7 -4.31 -10.56 -11.07
N MET A 8 -3.33 -10.07 -11.86
CA MET A 8 -2.00 -9.76 -11.33
C MET A 8 -2.04 -8.64 -10.29
N ALA A 9 -2.82 -7.58 -10.52
CA ALA A 9 -2.98 -6.50 -9.55
C ALA A 9 -3.55 -7.04 -8.24
N PHE A 10 -4.61 -7.85 -8.30
CA PHE A 10 -5.19 -8.45 -7.10
C PHE A 10 -4.21 -9.35 -6.37
N ARG A 11 -3.45 -10.19 -7.09
CA ARG A 11 -2.42 -11.03 -6.46
C ARG A 11 -1.30 -10.22 -5.81
N ILE A 12 -0.85 -9.12 -6.42
CA ILE A 12 0.13 -8.20 -5.82
C ILE A 12 -0.44 -7.63 -4.52
N LEU A 13 -1.67 -7.10 -4.54
CA LEU A 13 -2.30 -6.48 -3.38
C LEU A 13 -2.54 -7.48 -2.24
N THR A 14 -3.05 -8.68 -2.54
CA THR A 14 -3.26 -9.74 -1.55
C THR A 14 -1.92 -10.22 -0.96
N THR A 15 -0.88 -10.37 -1.78
CA THR A 15 0.45 -10.79 -1.29
C THR A 15 1.07 -9.72 -0.39
N ALA A 16 0.97 -8.45 -0.77
CA ALA A 16 1.44 -7.34 0.07
C ALA A 16 0.68 -7.29 1.41
N MET A 17 -0.64 -7.52 1.39
CA MET A 17 -1.43 -7.60 2.62
C MET A 17 -1.02 -8.79 3.49
N ALA A 18 -0.82 -9.98 2.93
CA ALA A 18 -0.41 -11.16 3.69
C ALA A 18 0.98 -10.96 4.34
N ILE A 19 1.92 -10.38 3.59
CA ILE A 19 3.23 -9.97 4.13
C ILE A 19 3.02 -9.00 5.28
N LEU A 20 2.29 -7.90 5.10
CA LEU A 20 2.19 -6.87 6.15
C LEU A 20 1.34 -7.28 7.35
N ARG A 21 0.17 -7.90 7.14
CA ARG A 21 -0.81 -8.22 8.18
C ARG A 21 -0.48 -9.53 8.88
N ASP A 22 -0.17 -10.56 8.12
CA ASP A 22 -0.05 -11.93 8.62
C ASP A 22 1.42 -12.33 8.90
N ASP A 23 2.37 -11.42 8.63
CA ASP A 23 3.83 -11.62 8.75
C ASP A 23 4.36 -12.76 7.87
N GLU A 24 3.79 -12.92 6.68
CA GLU A 24 4.34 -13.85 5.70
C GLU A 24 5.78 -13.46 5.32
N PRO A 25 6.66 -14.45 5.08
CA PRO A 25 8.03 -14.20 4.65
C PRO A 25 8.08 -13.36 3.38
N PHE A 26 9.01 -12.40 3.33
CA PHE A 26 9.29 -11.60 2.16
C PHE A 26 10.73 -11.83 1.71
N ASP A 27 10.90 -12.36 0.51
CA ASP A 27 12.17 -12.42 -0.20
C ASP A 27 12.11 -11.51 -1.43
N PRO A 28 12.86 -10.38 -1.45
CA PRO A 28 12.85 -9.47 -2.59
C PRO A 28 13.40 -10.11 -3.87
N ALA A 29 14.19 -11.19 -3.80
CA ALA A 29 14.67 -11.89 -4.98
C ALA A 29 13.63 -12.84 -5.60
N HIS A 30 12.66 -13.31 -4.81
CA HIS A 30 11.67 -14.31 -5.20
C HIS A 30 10.25 -13.86 -4.82
N THR A 31 9.75 -12.85 -5.52
CA THR A 31 8.43 -12.26 -5.26
C THR A 31 7.58 -12.12 -6.53
N ILE A 32 6.26 -12.09 -6.34
CA ILE A 32 5.28 -11.77 -7.39
C ILE A 32 5.39 -10.32 -7.88
N PHE A 33 6.01 -9.42 -7.11
CA PHE A 33 6.13 -8.00 -7.47
C PHE A 33 6.96 -7.80 -8.74
N GLY A 34 7.77 -8.79 -9.13
CA GLY A 34 8.57 -8.78 -10.35
C GLY A 34 10.05 -8.80 -10.02
N ARG A 35 10.86 -8.26 -10.94
CA ARG A 35 12.31 -8.16 -10.74
C ARG A 35 12.65 -6.88 -9.97
N ILE A 36 13.68 -6.94 -9.13
CA ILE A 36 14.24 -5.76 -8.48
C ILE A 36 14.74 -4.79 -9.56
N LEU A 37 14.27 -3.55 -9.50
CA LEU A 37 14.74 -2.43 -10.30
C LEU A 37 15.85 -1.67 -9.57
N ALA A 38 15.60 -1.34 -8.30
CA ALA A 38 16.56 -0.71 -7.42
C ALA A 38 16.41 -1.22 -5.97
N ALA A 39 17.49 -1.12 -5.22
CA ALA A 39 17.57 -1.43 -3.80
C ALA A 39 18.40 -0.35 -3.13
N ASP A 40 17.73 0.67 -2.60
CA ASP A 40 18.36 1.87 -2.07
C ASP A 40 18.37 1.85 -0.53
N PRO A 41 19.51 2.09 0.13
CA PRO A 41 19.55 2.22 1.57
C PRO A 41 18.63 3.36 2.05
N LEU A 42 17.81 3.09 3.06
CA LEU A 42 16.93 4.09 3.64
C LEU A 42 17.73 5.15 4.40
N ARG A 43 17.57 6.42 4.00
CA ARG A 43 18.21 7.54 4.69
C ARG A 43 17.77 7.58 6.15
N GLY A 44 18.74 7.63 7.06
CA GLY A 44 18.50 7.72 8.50
C GLY A 44 18.02 6.42 9.17
N LYS A 45 17.95 5.28 8.46
CA LYS A 45 17.57 3.98 9.03
C LYS A 45 18.67 2.95 8.78
N VAL A 46 19.48 2.69 9.81
CA VAL A 46 20.55 1.68 9.75
C VAL A 46 19.96 0.31 9.42
N GLY A 47 20.46 -0.31 8.34
CA GLY A 47 20.02 -1.63 7.88
C GLY A 47 18.67 -1.64 7.17
N GLY A 48 18.06 -0.48 6.90
CA GLY A 48 16.83 -0.37 6.13
C GLY A 48 17.09 -0.23 4.63
N THR A 49 16.22 -0.80 3.79
CA THR A 49 16.30 -0.78 2.33
C THR A 49 14.93 -0.49 1.71
N GLU A 50 14.90 0.40 0.73
CA GLU A 50 13.78 0.60 -0.18
C GLU A 50 14.02 -0.23 -1.43
N TYR A 51 13.10 -1.15 -1.73
CA TYR A 51 13.12 -1.91 -2.97
C TYR A 51 12.09 -1.34 -3.94
N SER A 52 12.47 -1.15 -5.19
CA SER A 52 11.53 -0.92 -6.30
C SER A 52 11.52 -2.13 -7.23
N PHE A 53 10.35 -2.44 -7.80
CA PHE A 53 10.17 -3.59 -8.68
C PHE A 53 9.60 -3.20 -10.04
N VAL A 54 10.01 -3.94 -11.06
CA VAL A 54 9.37 -3.92 -12.39
C VAL A 54 8.61 -5.22 -12.58
N ASN A 55 7.29 -5.10 -12.73
CA ASN A 55 6.42 -6.23 -13.02
C ASN A 55 6.17 -6.35 -14.53
N PRO A 56 6.28 -7.54 -15.15
CA PRO A 56 6.08 -7.68 -16.59
C PRO A 56 4.64 -7.37 -17.05
N ALA A 57 3.62 -7.59 -16.21
CA ALA A 57 2.24 -7.20 -16.51
C ALA A 57 2.00 -5.69 -16.34
N PHE A 58 2.88 -5.01 -15.60
CA PHE A 58 2.82 -3.58 -15.31
C PHE A 58 4.19 -2.89 -15.43
N PRO A 59 4.73 -2.75 -16.65
CA PRO A 59 6.12 -2.29 -16.83
C PRO A 59 6.39 -0.86 -16.38
N ARG A 60 5.35 -0.03 -16.17
CA ARG A 60 5.46 1.37 -15.74
C ARG A 60 4.87 1.63 -14.34
N THR A 61 4.31 0.61 -13.69
CA THR A 61 3.79 0.73 -12.32
C THR A 61 4.96 0.75 -11.35
N ASP A 62 4.94 1.70 -10.42
CA ASP A 62 5.90 1.72 -9.33
C ASP A 62 5.40 0.81 -8.22
N ILE A 63 6.14 -0.25 -7.91
CA ILE A 63 5.92 -1.08 -6.74
C ILE A 63 7.11 -0.88 -5.81
N ILE A 64 6.87 -0.21 -4.69
CA ILE A 64 7.90 0.19 -3.72
C ILE A 64 7.64 -0.50 -2.38
N VAL A 65 8.68 -1.10 -1.81
CA VAL A 65 8.63 -1.85 -0.56
C VAL A 65 9.70 -1.35 0.40
N PHE A 66 9.29 -0.97 1.60
CA PHE A 66 10.20 -0.55 2.66
C PHE A 66 10.47 -1.70 3.60
N VAL A 67 11.72 -2.14 3.65
CA VAL A 67 12.19 -3.19 4.54
C VAL A 67 13.12 -2.59 5.58
N ILE A 68 12.87 -2.86 6.85
CA ILE A 68 13.72 -2.41 7.95
C ILE A 68 14.00 -3.56 8.91
N PRO A 69 15.05 -3.46 9.73
CA PRO A 69 15.23 -4.40 10.83
C PRO A 69 14.05 -4.29 11.81
N ASP A 70 13.49 -5.42 12.23
CA ASP A 70 12.27 -5.54 13.05
C ASP A 70 12.25 -4.55 14.23
N PRO A 71 11.35 -3.55 14.23
CA PRO A 71 11.26 -2.55 15.28
C PRO A 71 10.98 -3.11 16.67
N LEU A 72 10.47 -4.34 16.78
CA LEU A 72 10.17 -4.98 18.06
C LEU A 72 11.37 -5.73 18.65
N ASP A 73 12.41 -5.98 17.86
CA ASP A 73 13.66 -6.57 18.35
C ASP A 73 14.48 -5.52 19.12
N PRO A 74 14.81 -5.75 20.40
CA PRO A 74 15.55 -4.78 21.24
C PRO A 74 17.05 -4.71 20.94
N SER A 75 17.59 -5.56 20.07
CA SER A 75 19.01 -5.60 19.75
C SER A 75 19.52 -4.26 19.24
N THR A 76 20.67 -3.83 19.78
CA THR A 76 21.41 -2.64 19.34
C THR A 76 22.15 -2.88 18.04
N ASP A 77 22.59 -4.12 17.76
CA ASP A 77 23.20 -4.51 16.50
C ASP A 77 22.12 -4.79 15.45
N ARG A 78 21.66 -3.71 14.81
CA ARG A 78 20.58 -3.75 13.81
C ARG A 78 20.93 -4.52 12.55
N THR A 79 22.20 -4.87 12.34
CA THR A 79 22.63 -5.64 11.16
C THR A 79 22.27 -7.13 11.25
N LYS A 80 22.00 -7.63 12.46
CA LYS A 80 21.65 -9.04 12.72
C LYS A 80 20.16 -9.27 12.98
N VAL A 81 19.39 -8.19 13.06
CA VAL A 81 17.95 -8.24 13.32
C VAL A 81 17.20 -8.70 12.06
N LYS A 82 16.15 -9.51 12.23
CA LYS A 82 15.26 -9.94 11.14
C LYS A 82 14.78 -8.72 10.36
N GLN A 83 14.89 -8.79 9.04
CA GLN A 83 14.35 -7.77 8.14
C GLN A 83 12.85 -8.00 7.92
N VAL A 84 12.05 -6.94 8.03
CA VAL A 84 10.59 -7.00 7.87
C VAL A 84 10.10 -5.91 6.94
N ALA A 85 9.15 -6.24 6.07
CA ALA A 85 8.46 -5.26 5.25
C ALA A 85 7.47 -4.45 6.11
N THR A 86 7.42 -3.14 5.90
CA THR A 86 6.62 -2.24 6.73
C THR A 86 5.68 -1.35 5.92
N HIS A 87 6.03 -1.06 4.68
CA HIS A 87 5.23 -0.25 3.79
C HIS A 87 5.27 -0.81 2.39
N PHE A 88 4.12 -0.79 1.73
CA PHE A 88 3.99 -0.99 0.29
C PHE A 88 3.36 0.27 -0.31
N THR A 89 3.90 0.70 -1.43
CA THR A 89 3.29 1.73 -2.29
C THR A 89 3.22 1.15 -3.69
N ILE A 90 2.00 1.05 -4.22
CA ILE A 90 1.75 0.62 -5.60
C ILE A 90 1.12 1.80 -6.32
N ARG A 91 1.81 2.36 -7.31
CA ARG A 91 1.31 3.45 -8.16
C ARG A 91 1.12 2.93 -9.58
N PHE A 92 -0.12 2.74 -9.96
CA PHE A 92 -0.47 2.10 -11.22
C PHE A 92 -0.22 3.04 -12.40
N ASN A 93 0.54 2.55 -13.39
CA ASN A 93 0.66 3.19 -14.69
C ASN A 93 0.76 2.10 -15.77
N PRO A 94 -0.24 1.97 -16.66
CA PRO A 94 -1.46 2.78 -16.74
C PRO A 94 -2.37 2.63 -15.52
N LEU A 95 -3.23 3.61 -15.29
CA LEU A 95 -4.25 3.58 -14.23
C LEU A 95 -5.17 2.35 -14.40
N LEU A 96 -5.61 1.75 -13.31
CA LEU A 96 -6.51 0.59 -13.41
C LEU A 96 -7.96 1.04 -13.53
N THR A 97 -8.58 0.68 -14.65
CA THR A 97 -10.03 0.84 -14.90
C THR A 97 -10.80 -0.35 -14.33
N ASP A 98 -12.12 -0.21 -14.20
CA ASP A 98 -13.03 -1.34 -13.90
C ASP A 98 -12.71 -2.08 -12.60
N ILE A 99 -12.19 -1.36 -11.61
CA ILE A 99 -12.00 -1.82 -10.23
C ILE A 99 -12.76 -0.84 -9.33
N SER A 100 -13.82 -1.31 -8.67
CA SER A 100 -14.55 -0.48 -7.73
C SER A 100 -13.83 -0.44 -6.37
N ARG A 101 -14.11 0.62 -5.62
CA ARG A 101 -13.77 0.72 -4.20
C ARG A 101 -14.21 -0.52 -3.42
N SER A 102 -15.45 -0.95 -3.59
CA SER A 102 -15.99 -2.12 -2.87
C SER A 102 -15.24 -3.41 -3.17
N THR A 103 -14.82 -3.62 -4.42
CA THR A 103 -13.99 -4.78 -4.78
C THR A 103 -12.66 -4.78 -4.03
N LEU A 104 -12.02 -3.61 -3.85
CA LEU A 104 -10.78 -3.52 -3.07
C LEU A 104 -11.01 -3.68 -1.57
N GLU A 105 -12.12 -3.14 -1.05
CA GLU A 105 -12.51 -3.29 0.35
C GLU A 105 -12.70 -4.77 0.70
N ASP A 106 -13.40 -5.53 -0.16
CA ASP A 106 -13.60 -6.97 0.00
C ASP A 106 -12.28 -7.75 -0.17
N LEU A 107 -11.49 -7.42 -1.20
CA LEU A 107 -10.21 -8.09 -1.48
C LEU A 107 -9.23 -7.98 -0.32
N LEU A 108 -9.11 -6.78 0.25
CA LEU A 108 -8.16 -6.47 1.33
C LEU A 108 -8.75 -6.71 2.72
N GLN A 109 -10.05 -6.99 2.81
CA GLN A 109 -10.80 -7.21 4.06
C GLN A 109 -10.53 -6.05 5.04
N VAL A 110 -11.08 -4.88 4.70
CA VAL A 110 -10.93 -3.67 5.52
C VAL A 110 -12.20 -3.35 6.30
N ASP A 111 -12.03 -2.73 7.46
CA ASP A 111 -13.13 -2.28 8.28
C ASP A 111 -13.77 -1.01 7.71
N ILE A 112 -15.11 -1.01 7.65
CA ILE A 112 -15.90 0.10 7.13
C ILE A 112 -16.39 1.01 8.26
N GLY A 113 -16.47 2.31 7.97
CA GLY A 113 -16.97 3.36 8.85
C GLY A 113 -15.90 4.07 9.68
N TYR A 114 -14.62 3.66 9.58
CA TYR A 114 -13.54 4.33 10.29
C TYR A 114 -12.14 4.08 9.70
N TRP A 115 -11.20 4.96 10.04
CA TRP A 115 -9.76 4.74 9.86
C TRP A 115 -9.01 5.06 11.15
N VAL A 116 -7.72 4.70 11.20
CA VAL A 116 -6.85 4.96 12.34
C VAL A 116 -5.69 5.83 11.89
N ASP A 117 -5.41 6.90 12.64
CA ASP A 117 -4.34 7.82 12.29
C ASP A 117 -2.95 7.39 12.79
N GLY A 118 -1.95 8.22 12.48
CA GLY A 118 -0.57 8.01 12.92
C GLY A 118 -0.42 7.90 14.44
N ASN A 119 -1.29 8.56 15.22
CA ASN A 119 -1.30 8.52 16.68
C ASN A 119 -2.02 7.28 17.23
N GLY A 120 -2.73 6.54 16.38
CA GLY A 120 -3.56 5.41 16.80
C GLY A 120 -4.98 5.82 17.19
N GLU A 121 -5.38 7.06 16.90
CA GLU A 121 -6.73 7.54 17.13
C GLU A 121 -7.67 7.10 16.01
N ARG A 122 -8.89 6.68 16.39
CA ARG A 122 -9.92 6.24 15.47
C ARG A 122 -10.73 7.45 14.99
N TRP A 123 -10.80 7.63 13.68
CA TRP A 123 -11.56 8.68 13.03
C TRP A 123 -12.75 8.10 12.26
N PRO A 124 -13.94 8.75 12.32
CA PRO A 124 -15.13 8.26 11.63
C PRO A 124 -15.04 8.48 10.12
N GLY A 125 -15.72 7.60 9.37
CA GLY A 125 -15.76 7.61 7.90
C GLY A 125 -14.49 7.00 7.28
N ASN A 126 -14.52 6.79 5.96
CA ASN A 126 -13.36 6.31 5.19
C ASN A 126 -13.07 7.21 3.99
N ASP A 127 -14.04 8.03 3.61
CA ASP A 127 -13.98 8.93 2.48
C ASP A 127 -13.29 10.24 2.89
N MET A 128 -12.13 10.51 2.31
CA MET A 128 -11.34 11.72 2.59
C MET A 128 -11.72 12.89 1.67
N GLY A 129 -12.66 12.67 0.74
CA GLY A 129 -13.07 13.61 -0.28
C GLY A 129 -11.96 13.94 -1.28
N THR A 130 -12.20 15.03 -1.99
CA THR A 130 -11.27 15.64 -2.95
C THR A 130 -10.64 16.89 -2.34
N THR A 131 -9.34 17.11 -2.53
CA THR A 131 -8.65 18.30 -1.99
C THR A 131 -7.97 19.12 -3.10
N PRO A 132 -8.15 20.45 -3.14
CA PRO A 132 -7.40 21.31 -4.07
C PRO A 132 -5.87 21.17 -3.90
N PRO A 133 -5.08 21.28 -4.98
CA PRO A 133 -5.50 21.54 -6.37
C PRO A 133 -5.97 20.29 -7.12
N GLN A 134 -5.78 19.10 -6.55
CA GLN A 134 -6.12 17.81 -7.17
C GLN A 134 -7.59 17.46 -6.94
N ILE A 135 -8.49 18.31 -7.45
CA ILE A 135 -9.95 18.18 -7.24
C ILE A 135 -10.57 16.90 -7.81
N ARG A 136 -9.82 16.13 -8.61
CA ARG A 136 -10.23 14.83 -9.16
C ARG A 136 -9.58 13.65 -8.45
N LEU A 137 -8.75 13.90 -7.44
CA LEU A 137 -8.17 12.83 -6.64
C LEU A 137 -9.08 12.59 -5.44
N HIS A 138 -9.69 11.41 -5.39
CA HIS A 138 -10.55 10.99 -4.30
C HIS A 138 -9.81 9.97 -3.44
N GLY A 139 -9.54 10.34 -2.19
CA GLY A 139 -8.81 9.50 -1.24
C GLY A 139 -9.74 8.69 -0.34
N TYR A 140 -9.34 7.46 -0.02
CA TYR A 140 -9.98 6.66 1.01
C TYR A 140 -8.96 6.08 1.98
N ARG A 141 -9.33 6.00 3.27
CA ARG A 141 -8.50 5.42 4.33
C ARG A 141 -9.25 4.36 5.10
N TYR A 142 -8.56 3.29 5.48
CA TYR A 142 -9.12 2.19 6.24
C TYR A 142 -8.12 1.59 7.22
N ARG A 143 -8.67 0.77 8.11
CA ARG A 143 -7.93 -0.23 8.87
C ARG A 143 -8.24 -1.61 8.29
N ALA A 144 -7.22 -2.41 8.00
CA ALA A 144 -7.43 -3.81 7.66
C ALA A 144 -8.06 -4.55 8.86
N SER A 145 -9.06 -5.38 8.60
CA SER A 145 -9.76 -6.15 9.63
C SER A 145 -8.80 -7.09 10.36
N ASN A 146 -9.09 -7.32 11.65
CA ASN A 146 -8.33 -8.26 12.46
C ASN A 146 -8.84 -9.69 12.21
N LEU A 147 -8.08 -10.48 11.47
CA LEU A 147 -8.35 -11.88 11.18
C LEU A 147 -7.62 -12.79 12.18
N PRO A 148 -8.01 -14.07 12.31
CA PRO A 148 -7.30 -15.02 13.17
C PRO A 148 -5.81 -15.19 12.83
N THR A 149 -5.43 -14.95 11.56
CA THR A 149 -4.04 -15.01 11.09
C THR A 149 -3.28 -13.70 11.32
N SER A 150 -3.98 -12.60 11.58
CA SER A 150 -3.37 -11.28 11.69
C SER A 150 -2.35 -11.23 12.83
N ARG A 151 -1.15 -10.77 12.51
CA ARG A 151 -0.04 -10.53 13.45
C ARG A 151 0.15 -9.04 13.71
N PHE A 152 -0.04 -8.25 12.67
CA PHE A 152 0.09 -6.82 12.72
C PHE A 152 -1.14 -6.16 12.14
N PRO A 153 -1.54 -5.03 12.70
CA PRO A 153 -2.63 -4.30 12.11
C PRO A 153 -2.08 -3.45 10.94
N VAL A 154 -2.89 -3.22 9.90
CA VAL A 154 -2.44 -2.56 8.67
C VAL A 154 -3.35 -1.38 8.37
N ASP A 155 -2.76 -0.22 8.09
CA ASP A 155 -3.48 0.96 7.58
C ASP A 155 -3.44 0.89 6.04
N VAL A 156 -4.59 1.16 5.41
CA VAL A 156 -4.80 1.03 3.96
C VAL A 156 -5.28 2.36 3.41
N GLU A 157 -4.66 2.85 2.35
CA GLU A 157 -5.11 4.03 1.62
C GLU A 157 -5.30 3.71 0.13
N PHE A 158 -6.43 4.16 -0.44
CA PHE A 158 -6.70 4.11 -1.87
C PHE A 158 -6.76 5.53 -2.42
N ALA A 159 -6.21 5.73 -3.61
CA ALA A 159 -6.38 6.96 -4.36
C ALA A 159 -7.02 6.66 -5.71
N PHE A 160 -8.18 7.25 -5.96
CA PHE A 160 -8.90 7.15 -7.22
C PHE A 160 -8.83 8.48 -7.97
N GLY A 161 -8.67 8.41 -9.29
CA GLY A 161 -8.87 9.53 -10.19
C GLY A 161 -10.31 9.53 -10.69
N ASP A 162 -11.06 10.57 -10.36
CA ASP A 162 -12.41 10.78 -10.84
C ASP A 162 -12.40 11.32 -12.27
N PRO A 163 -13.37 10.92 -13.11
CA PRO A 163 -13.54 11.47 -14.44
C PRO A 163 -13.92 12.96 -14.39
N ASP A 164 -13.56 13.75 -15.42
CA ASP A 164 -14.12 15.11 -15.55
C ASP A 164 -15.65 15.07 -15.63
N PRO A 165 -16.38 15.65 -14.66
CA PRO A 165 -17.83 15.69 -14.73
C PRO A 165 -18.37 16.69 -15.78
N LYS A 166 -17.54 17.61 -16.30
CA LYS A 166 -17.97 18.72 -17.17
C LYS A 166 -17.48 18.61 -18.62
N ASP A 167 -16.35 17.94 -18.86
CA ASP A 167 -15.80 17.76 -20.21
C ASP A 167 -14.96 16.47 -20.27
N PRO A 168 -15.62 15.28 -20.27
CA PRO A 168 -14.88 14.04 -20.42
C PRO A 168 -14.27 14.03 -21.82
N ALA A 169 -12.94 14.07 -21.91
CA ALA A 169 -12.28 13.87 -23.20
C ALA A 169 -12.77 12.54 -23.81
N PRO A 170 -12.81 12.39 -25.15
CA PRO A 170 -13.37 11.19 -25.79
C PRO A 170 -12.76 9.87 -25.29
N ASP A 171 -11.49 9.92 -24.87
CA ASP A 171 -10.70 8.79 -24.37
C ASP A 171 -10.53 8.78 -22.84
N GLU A 172 -11.16 9.72 -22.11
CA GLU A 172 -11.11 9.73 -20.64
C GLU A 172 -11.99 8.60 -20.07
N PRO A 173 -11.54 7.88 -19.02
CA PRO A 173 -12.39 6.95 -18.30
C PRO A 173 -13.66 7.64 -17.84
N LYS A 174 -14.80 6.95 -17.91
CA LYS A 174 -16.11 7.47 -17.44
C LYS A 174 -16.44 7.08 -16.01
N THR A 175 -15.54 6.33 -15.39
CA THR A 175 -15.64 5.81 -14.03
C THR A 175 -14.32 6.11 -13.31
N PRO A 176 -14.33 6.17 -11.97
CA PRO A 176 -13.11 6.36 -11.21
C PRO A 176 -12.07 5.28 -11.54
N VAL A 177 -10.82 5.69 -11.66
CA VAL A 177 -9.68 4.80 -11.95
C VAL A 177 -8.75 4.71 -10.75
N LEU A 178 -8.32 3.49 -10.39
CA LEU A 178 -7.40 3.31 -9.29
C LEU A 178 -6.00 3.78 -9.71
N MET A 179 -5.47 4.74 -8.94
CA MET A 179 -4.14 5.30 -9.13
C MET A 179 -3.16 4.65 -8.18
N ASP A 180 -3.41 4.77 -6.88
CA ASP A 180 -2.47 4.36 -5.85
C ASP A 180 -3.12 3.47 -4.79
N VAL A 181 -2.34 2.50 -4.31
CA VAL A 181 -2.62 1.78 -3.06
C VAL A 181 -1.41 1.89 -2.14
N LEU A 182 -1.64 2.41 -0.95
CA LEU A 182 -0.67 2.43 0.14
C LEU A 182 -1.10 1.45 1.23
N LEU A 183 -0.17 0.60 1.66
CA LEU A 183 -0.37 -0.32 2.78
C LEU A 183 0.75 -0.08 3.79
N LYS A 184 0.38 0.10 5.06
CA LYS A 184 1.34 0.40 6.12
C LYS A 184 1.10 -0.49 7.32
N ARG A 185 2.11 -1.28 7.69
CA ARG A 185 2.11 -2.08 8.91
C ARG A 185 2.20 -1.16 10.13
N GLY A 186 1.28 -1.33 11.06
CA GLY A 186 1.23 -0.60 12.31
C GLY A 186 2.21 -1.18 13.33
N TYR A 187 3.31 -0.45 13.59
CA TYR A 187 4.17 -0.69 14.75
C TYR A 187 4.01 0.44 15.77
N SER A 188 3.60 0.10 17.00
CA SER A 188 3.54 1.03 18.12
C SER A 188 4.92 1.65 18.43
N ALA A 189 6.01 0.89 18.20
CA ALA A 189 7.39 1.32 18.42
C ALA A 189 7.87 2.40 17.41
N LEU A 190 7.43 2.32 16.15
CA LEU A 190 7.76 3.33 15.13
C LEU A 190 7.07 4.68 15.41
N LYS A 191 5.96 4.68 16.14
CA LYS A 191 5.20 5.89 16.49
C LYS A 191 5.90 6.77 17.54
N ARG A 192 6.80 6.22 18.36
CA ARG A 192 7.51 6.98 19.40
C ARG A 192 8.68 7.84 18.87
N GLN A 193 9.12 7.64 17.63
CA GLN A 193 10.28 8.37 17.06
C GLN A 193 9.94 9.77 16.51
N HIS A 194 8.71 10.27 16.66
CA HIS A 194 8.29 11.63 16.25
C HIS A 194 8.08 12.58 17.45
N ARG A 195 8.76 12.36 18.57
CA ARG A 195 8.93 13.36 19.63
C ARG A 195 10.42 13.58 19.88
N GLU A 196 10.97 14.58 19.21
CA GLU A 196 12.10 15.39 19.70
C GLU A 196 11.71 16.85 19.57
#